data_AF-A0A815I4F7-F1
#
_entry.id   AF-A0A815I4F7-F1
#
_cell.length_a   1.000
_cell.length_b   1.000
_cell.length_c   1.000
_cell.angle_alpha   90.00
_cell.angle_beta   90.00
_cell.angle_gamma   90.00
#
_symmetry.space_group_name_H-M   'P 1'
#
loop_
_entity.id
_entity.type
_entity.pdbx_description
1 polymer ?
#
loop_
_entity_poly.entity_id
_entity_poly.type
_entity_poly.pdbx_seq_one_letter_code
_entity_poly.pdbx_strand_id
1 'polypeptide(L)' 'HLPAEHPNLGTSYNNIGIVHRCLGHYDLALDHCNRSLKIKLKSLPAQHPYIAMTYRNMGLVYEYKDDFEQALILL' A
#
# COMPACT_ATOMS: atom_id res chain seq x y z
N HIS A 1 7.47 15.86 16.76
CA HIS A 1 6.89 15.96 15.40
C HIS A 1 7.68 15.01 14.51
N LEU A 2 7.07 13.95 13.98
CA LEU A 2 7.73 13.15 12.94
C LEU A 2 7.62 13.92 11.62
N PRO A 3 8.69 14.03 10.81
CA PRO A 3 8.59 14.63 9.48
C PRO A 3 7.48 13.95 8.66
N ALA A 4 6.85 14.68 7.74
CA ALA A 4 5.81 14.15 6.85
C ALA A 4 6.29 12.97 5.96
N GLU A 5 7.59 12.70 5.96
CA GLU A 5 8.25 11.60 5.24
C GLU A 5 8.83 10.56 6.20
N HIS A 6 8.33 10.44 7.44
CA HIS A 6 8.80 9.37 8.31
C HIS A 6 8.22 8.02 7.84
N PRO A 7 9.02 6.94 7.69
CA PRO A 7 8.54 5.62 7.22
C PRO A 7 7.32 5.08 7.98
N ASN A 8 7.24 5.35 9.28
CA ASN A 8 6.08 4.97 10.12
C ASN A 8 4.76 5.56 9.62
N LEU A 9 4.75 6.77 9.04
CA LEU A 9 3.55 7.34 8.43
C LEU A 9 3.11 6.51 7.22
N GLY A 10 4.07 6.00 6.43
CA GLY A 10 3.80 5.05 5.35
C GLY A 10 3.18 3.76 5.88
N THR A 11 3.68 3.23 7.01
CA THR A 11 3.07 2.06 7.67
C THR A 11 1.62 2.33 8.09
N SER A 12 1.33 3.50 8.67
CA SER A 12 -0.04 3.88 9.04
C SER A 12 -0.98 3.92 7.84
N TYR A 13 -0.58 4.54 6.73
CA TYR A 13 -1.38 4.56 5.50
C TYR A 13 -1.62 3.15 4.94
N ASN A 14 -0.62 2.27 4.95
CA ASN A 14 -0.80 0.88 4.52
C ASN A 14 -1.85 0.17 5.36
N ASN A 15 -1.84 0.38 6.68
CA ASN A 15 -2.83 -0.24 7.58
C ASN A 15 -4.24 0.29 7.34
N ILE A 16 -4.39 1.60 7.07
CA ILE A 16 -5.68 2.18 6.67
C ILE A 16 -6.16 1.54 5.36
N GLY A 17 -5.27 1.33 4.39
CA GLY A 17 -5.59 0.63 3.15
C GLY A 17 -6.10 -0.80 3.38
N ILE A 18 -5.45 -1.56 4.28
CA ILE A 18 -5.89 -2.91 4.66
C ILE A 18 -7.31 -2.88 5.28
N VAL A 19 -7.59 -1.91 6.16
CA VAL A 19 -8.93 -1.77 6.76
C VAL A 19 -9.97 -1.49 5.69
N HIS A 20 -9.70 -0.56 4.76
CA HIS A 20 -10.62 -0.29 3.65
C HIS A 20 -10.86 -1.50 2.75
N ARG A 21 -9.84 -2.31 2.48
CA ARG A 21 -9.99 -3.58 1.75
C ARG A 21 -10.94 -4.52 2.48
N CYS A 22 -10.78 -4.69 3.79
CA CYS A 22 -11.67 -5.52 4.61
C CYS A 22 -13.11 -5.00 4.64
N LEU A 23 -13.32 -3.70 4.43
CA LEU A 23 -14.64 -3.07 4.30
C LEU A 23 -15.20 -3.12 2.87
N GLY A 24 -14.48 -3.68 1.89
CA GLY A 24 -14.88 -3.68 0.48
C GLY A 24 -14.68 -2.35 -0.24
N HIS A 25 -14.04 -1.36 0.41
CA HIS A 25 -13.77 -0.04 -0.16
C HIS A 25 -12.46 -0.04 -0.97
N TYR A 26 -12.43 -0.78 -2.07
CA TYR A 26 -11.18 -1.09 -2.80
C TYR A 26 -10.46 0.15 -3.35
N ASP A 27 -11.17 1.15 -3.87
CA ASP A 27 -10.53 2.35 -4.42
C ASP A 27 -9.87 3.21 -3.33
N LEU A 28 -10.50 3.31 -2.15
CA LEU A 28 -9.89 3.95 -0.98
C LEU A 28 -8.69 3.14 -0.46
N ALA A 29 -8.78 1.80 -0.49
CA ALA A 29 -7.66 0.95 -0.12
C ALA A 29 -6.44 1.20 -1.01
N LEU A 30 -6.64 1.31 -2.33
CA LEU A 30 -5.58 1.64 -3.29
C LEU A 30 -5.01 3.04 -3.09
N ASP A 31 -5.85 4.06 -2.85
CA ASP A 31 -5.36 5.43 -2.55
C ASP A 31 -4.43 5.43 -1.34
N HIS A 32 -4.84 4.77 -0.24
CA HIS A 32 -4.04 4.70 0.97
C HIS A 32 -2.76 3.86 0.79
N CYS A 33 -2.81 2.74 0.09
CA CYS A 33 -1.61 1.98 -0.25
C CYS A 33 -0.64 2.79 -1.13
N ASN A 34 -1.13 3.57 -2.09
CA ASN A 34 -0.31 4.45 -2.93
C ASN A 34 0.36 5.57 -2.12
N ARG A 35 -0.36 6.19 -1.18
CA ARG A 35 0.24 7.17 -0.24
C ARG A 35 1.35 6.54 0.61
N SER A 36 1.11 5.32 1.12
CA SER A 36 2.12 4.53 1.82
C SER A 36 3.36 4.31 0.96
N LEU A 37 3.16 3.85 -0.29
CA LEU A 37 4.25 3.57 -1.22
C LEU A 37 5.09 4.82 -1.50
N LYS A 38 4.45 5.96 -1.75
CA LYS A 38 5.14 7.24 -2.01
C LYS A 38 6.02 7.68 -0.83
N ILE A 39 5.54 7.52 0.41
CA ILE A 39 6.35 7.83 1.60
C ILE A 39 7.51 6.86 1.71
N LYS A 40 7.24 5.55 1.61
CA LYS A 40 8.28 4.52 1.76
C LYS A 40 9.38 4.63 0.70
N LEU A 41 9.05 4.90 -0.56
CA LEU A 41 10.02 5.10 -1.63
C LEU A 41 10.94 6.32 -1.42
N LYS A 42 10.44 7.38 -0.77
CA LYS A 42 11.25 8.55 -0.43
C LYS A 42 12.16 8.34 0.77
N SER A 43 11.74 7.45 1.68
CA SER A 43 12.29 7.41 3.05
C SER A 43 13.10 6.16 3.32
N LEU A 44 13.04 5.17 2.44
CA LEU A 44 13.68 3.87 2.58
C LEU A 44 14.47 3.52 1.31
N PRO A 45 15.51 2.68 1.42
CA PRO A 45 16.15 2.09 0.25
C PRO A 45 15.15 1.31 -0.61
N ALA A 46 15.34 1.30 -1.93
CA ALA A 46 14.40 0.70 -2.89
C ALA A 46 14.09 -0.79 -2.61
N GLN A 47 15.04 -1.53 -2.04
CA GLN A 47 14.90 -2.96 -1.72
C GLN A 47 14.31 -3.22 -0.32
N HIS A 48 13.87 -2.18 0.38
CA HIS A 48 13.36 -2.34 1.73
C HIS A 48 12.07 -3.18 1.74
N PRO A 49 11.95 -4.19 2.63
CA PRO A 49 10.82 -5.14 2.62
C PRO A 49 9.45 -4.47 2.75
N TYR A 50 9.36 -3.32 3.43
CA TYR A 50 8.10 -2.58 3.56
C TYR A 50 7.55 -2.02 2.23
N ILE A 51 8.40 -1.82 1.21
CA ILE A 51 7.97 -1.45 -0.14
C ILE A 51 7.29 -2.65 -0.78
N ALA A 52 7.94 -3.82 -0.78
CA ALA A 52 7.38 -5.07 -1.29
C ALA A 52 6.06 -5.46 -0.59
N MET A 53 5.98 -5.29 0.73
CA MET A 53 4.73 -5.51 1.47
C MET A 53 3.58 -4.59 0.99
N THR A 54 3.89 -3.36 0.58
CA THR A 54 2.87 -2.43 0.07
C THR A 54 2.36 -2.88 -1.29
N TYR A 55 3.26 -3.29 -2.20
CA TYR A 55 2.87 -3.86 -3.49
C TYR A 55 2.01 -5.11 -3.33
N ARG A 56 2.42 -6.05 -2.48
CA ARG A 56 1.63 -7.24 -2.16
C ARG A 56 0.22 -6.88 -1.66
N ASN A 57 0.08 -5.87 -0.80
CA ASN A 57 -1.23 -5.44 -0.33
C ASN A 57 -2.08 -4.84 -1.45
N MET A 58 -1.48 -4.08 -2.37
CA MET A 58 -2.17 -3.57 -3.55
C MET A 58 -2.62 -4.70 -4.48
N GLY A 59 -1.75 -5.69 -4.74
CA GLY A 59 -2.10 -6.88 -5.52
C GLY A 59 -3.30 -7.62 -4.93
N LEU A 60 -3.31 -7.83 -3.60
CA LEU A 60 -4.47 -8.41 -2.91
C LEU A 60 -5.73 -7.55 -3.05
N VAL A 61 -5.63 -6.21 -3.02
CA VAL A 61 -6.81 -5.34 -3.23
C VAL A 61 -7.40 -5.55 -4.63
N TYR A 62 -6.54 -5.67 -5.66
CA TYR A 62 -7.00 -5.95 -7.02
C TYR A 62 -7.60 -7.36 -7.15
N GLU A 63 -7.05 -8.36 -6.47
CA GLU A 63 -7.63 -9.70 -6.41
C GLU A 63 -9.06 -9.67 -5.85
N TYR A 64 -9.31 -8.96 -4.74
CA TYR A 64 -10.66 -8.79 -4.18
C TYR A 64 -11.60 -7.93 -5.03
N LYS A 65 -11.07 -7.16 -5.98
CA LYS A 65 -11.82 -6.33 -6.93
C LYS A 65 -12.07 -7.09 -8.26
N ASP A 66 -11.70 -8.37 -8.33
CA ASP A 66 -11.76 -9.22 -9.54
C ASP A 66 -10.90 -8.69 -10.73
N ASP A 67 -9.89 -7.87 -10.45
CA ASP A 67 -8.94 -7.35 -11.45
C ASP A 67 -7.63 -8.14 -11.38
N PHE A 68 -7.67 -9.36 -11.92
CA PHE A 68 -6.55 -10.30 -11.85
C PHE A 68 -5.32 -9.86 -12.67
N GLU A 69 -5.51 -9.03 -13.69
CA GLU A 69 -4.40 -8.49 -14.48
C GLU A 69 -3.54 -7.56 -13.64
N GLN A 70 -4.17 -6.60 -12.94
CA GLN A 70 -3.43 -5.72 -12.03
C GLN A 70 -2.89 -6.46 -10.80
N ALA A 71 -3.63 -7.46 -10.30
CA ALA A 71 -3.14 -8.29 -9.20
C ALA A 71 -1.82 -9.00 -9.57
N LEU A 72 -1.72 -9.59 -10.76
CA LEU A 72 -0.53 -10.29 -11.24
C LEU A 72 0.69 -9.36 -11.38
N ILE A 73 0.49 -8.09 -11.74
CA ILE A 73 1.58 -7.11 -11.88
C ILE A 73 2.18 -6.74 -10.51
N LEU A 74 1.40 -6.84 -9.44
CA LEU A 74 1.75 -6.31 -8.12
C LEU A 74 2.13 -7.38 -7.08
N LEU A 75 1.90 -8.66 -7.38
CA LEU A 75 2.26 -9.82 -6.55
C LEU A 75 3.64 -10.37 -6.91
#